data_AF-A0A0G4E596-F1
#
_entry.id   AF-A0A0G4E596-F1
#
_cell.length_a   1.000
_cell.length_b   1.000
_cell.length_c   1.000
_cell.angle_alpha   90.00
_cell.angle_beta   90.00
_cell.angle_gamma   90.00
#
_symmetry.space_group_name_H-M   'P 1'
#
loop_
_entity.id
_entity.type
_entity.pdbx_description
1 polymer ?
#
loop_
_entity_poly.entity_id
_entity_poly.type
_entity_poly.pdbx_seq_one_letter_code
_entity_poly.pdbx_strand_id
1 'polypeptide(L)'
;MRALAGNYDDKPITLVIAPGYRINIVGKPVPVFGFDKCPPPDEAMSKLFGAESLSDEDNCTVIKPDAKSVEVTFRLPDGPVREKWSVERNGDRTSLRRPDGLLVVPAI
;
A
#
# COMPACT_ATOMS: atom_id res chain seq x y z
N MET A 1 -43.97 9.32 -5.68
CA MET A 1 -43.24 8.14 -6.22
C MET A 1 -41.77 8.49 -6.38
N ARG A 2 -40.92 7.68 -5.75
CA ARG A 2 -39.49 7.33 -5.98
C ARG A 2 -38.42 8.37 -6.39
N ALA A 3 -37.34 8.30 -5.62
CA ALA A 3 -36.07 9.01 -5.67
C ALA A 3 -35.05 8.39 -6.63
N LEU A 4 -33.93 9.09 -6.86
CA LEU A 4 -32.60 8.50 -7.05
C LEU A 4 -31.55 9.39 -6.36
N ALA A 5 -31.33 9.18 -5.06
CA ALA A 5 -30.06 9.56 -4.43
C ALA A 5 -29.04 8.51 -4.89
N GLY A 6 -28.04 8.94 -5.66
CA GLY A 6 -26.92 8.08 -6.03
C GLY A 6 -26.17 7.70 -4.75
N ASN A 7 -26.32 6.45 -4.34
CA ASN A 7 -25.53 5.84 -3.28
C ASN A 7 -24.11 5.70 -3.85
N TYR A 8 -23.23 6.65 -3.57
CA TYR A 8 -21.80 6.39 -3.68
C TYR A 8 -21.50 5.35 -2.61
N ASP A 9 -21.48 4.10 -3.04
CA ASP A 9 -21.16 2.92 -2.25
C ASP A 9 -19.89 3.23 -1.46
N ASP A 10 -20.04 3.34 -0.14
CA ASP A 10 -19.01 3.62 0.86
C ASP A 10 -18.10 2.39 1.02
N LYS A 11 -17.63 1.88 -0.12
CA LYS A 11 -16.82 0.67 -0.19
C LYS A 11 -15.48 1.01 0.44
N PRO A 12 -15.06 0.26 1.45
CA PRO A 12 -13.94 0.66 2.25
C PRO A 12 -12.67 0.55 1.39
N ILE A 13 -11.93 1.66 1.26
CA ILE A 13 -10.83 1.82 0.30
C ILE A 13 -9.68 0.87 0.66
N THR A 14 -9.30 0.02 -0.30
CA THR A 14 -8.11 -0.81 -0.20
C THR A 14 -6.94 -0.06 -0.82
N LEU A 15 -5.92 0.28 -0.03
CA LEU A 15 -4.67 0.85 -0.55
C LEU A 15 -3.76 -0.30 -0.98
N VAL A 16 -3.08 -0.14 -2.10
CA VAL A 16 -2.15 -1.15 -2.61
C VAL A 16 -0.80 -0.50 -2.88
N ILE A 17 0.25 -1.09 -2.33
CA ILE A 17 1.62 -0.75 -2.68
C ILE A 17 2.10 -1.81 -3.67
N ALA A 18 2.42 -1.37 -4.88
CA ALA A 18 2.94 -2.24 -5.92
C ALA A 18 4.33 -2.78 -5.55
N PRO A 19 4.70 -3.99 -6.02
CA PRO A 19 6.04 -4.52 -5.85
C PRO A 19 7.10 -3.52 -6.36
N GLY A 20 8.18 -3.36 -5.60
CA GLY A 20 9.28 -2.46 -5.99
C GLY A 20 9.01 -0.98 -5.77
N TYR A 21 7.84 -0.60 -5.25
CA TYR A 21 7.57 0.78 -4.82
C TYR A 21 8.68 1.28 -3.90
N ARG A 22 9.16 2.50 -4.11
CA ARG A 22 10.33 3.02 -3.40
C ARG A 22 9.93 3.95 -2.26
N ILE A 23 10.38 3.63 -1.06
CA ILE A 23 10.23 4.47 0.12
C ILE A 23 11.57 5.05 0.53
N ASN A 24 11.53 6.14 1.28
CA ASN A 24 12.74 6.72 1.86
C ASN A 24 13.05 6.04 3.20
N ILE A 25 14.22 5.39 3.29
CA ILE A 25 14.78 4.89 4.55
C ILE A 25 16.12 5.59 4.77
N VAL A 26 16.18 6.46 5.77
CA VAL A 26 17.41 7.20 6.15
C VAL A 26 18.05 7.91 4.94
N GLY A 27 17.23 8.58 4.14
CA GLY A 27 17.69 9.34 2.95
C GLY A 27 17.96 8.49 1.71
N LYS A 28 17.69 7.18 1.75
CA LYS A 28 17.92 6.27 0.62
C LYS A 28 16.61 5.75 0.04
N PRO A 29 16.45 5.74 -1.31
CA PRO A 29 15.32 5.07 -1.96
C PRO A 29 15.49 3.55 -1.84
N VAL A 30 14.55 2.90 -1.18
CA VAL A 30 14.55 1.44 -0.97
C VAL A 30 13.27 0.84 -1.56
N PRO A 31 13.37 -0.13 -2.50
CA PRO A 31 12.21 -0.84 -3.02
C PRO A 31 11.63 -1.77 -1.96
N VAL A 32 10.30 -1.77 -1.84
CA VAL A 32 9.56 -2.62 -0.91
C VAL A 32 8.69 -3.63 -1.65
N PHE A 33 8.52 -4.78 -1.01
CA PHE A 33 7.72 -5.89 -1.52
C PHE A 33 6.81 -6.38 -0.39
N GLY A 34 5.57 -6.68 -0.69
CA GLY A 34 4.67 -7.37 0.23
C GLY A 34 4.65 -8.87 -0.03
N PHE A 35 3.61 -9.51 0.49
CA PHE A 35 3.39 -10.95 0.37
C PHE A 35 1.98 -11.28 -0.15
N ASP A 36 1.21 -10.25 -0.49
CA ASP A 36 -0.15 -10.41 -0.96
C ASP A 36 -0.17 -10.53 -2.48
N LYS A 37 -1.16 -11.28 -2.97
CA LYS A 37 -1.48 -11.28 -4.39
C LYS A 37 -1.93 -9.88 -4.81
N CYS A 38 -1.32 -9.37 -5.88
CA CYS A 38 -1.77 -8.11 -6.46
C CYS A 38 -3.22 -8.23 -6.95
N PRO A 39 -4.10 -7.26 -6.64
CA PRO A 39 -5.45 -7.28 -7.17
C PRO A 39 -5.42 -7.19 -8.69
N PRO A 40 -6.41 -7.77 -9.38
CA PRO A 40 -6.51 -7.61 -10.83
C PRO A 40 -6.56 -6.11 -11.17
N PRO A 41 -5.99 -5.69 -12.31
CA PRO A 41 -6.10 -4.32 -12.78
C PRO A 41 -7.59 -3.99 -13.00
N ASP A 42 -8.19 -3.29 -12.04
CA ASP A 42 -9.47 -2.60 -12.17
C ASP A 42 -9.20 -1.20 -12.77
N GLU A 43 -10.07 -0.72 -13.67
CA GLU A 43 -10.01 0.62 -14.28
C GLU A 43 -9.80 1.78 -13.27
N ALA A 44 -10.27 1.64 -12.03
CA ALA A 44 -10.07 2.59 -10.94
C ALA A 44 -8.68 2.48 -10.29
N MET A 45 -8.12 1.27 -10.17
CA MET A 45 -6.79 1.03 -9.58
C MET A 45 -5.66 1.40 -10.55
N SER A 46 -5.89 1.20 -11.85
CA SER A 46 -5.01 1.60 -12.96
C SER A 46 -4.69 3.11 -12.98
N LYS A 47 -5.61 3.96 -12.49
CA LYS A 47 -5.47 5.42 -12.51
C LYS A 47 -4.67 6.00 -11.34
N LEU A 48 -4.56 5.30 -10.21
CA LEU A 48 -3.83 5.79 -9.03
C LEU A 48 -2.36 5.35 -9.00
N PHE A 49 -2.02 4.21 -9.62
CA PHE A 49 -0.72 3.57 -9.41
C PHE A 49 0.09 3.28 -10.69
N GLY A 50 -0.40 3.69 -11.87
CA GLY A 50 0.25 3.35 -13.14
C GLY A 50 -0.03 1.89 -13.51
N ALA A 51 -0.94 1.71 -14.45
CA ALA A 51 -1.51 0.42 -14.83
C ALA A 51 -0.55 -0.63 -15.42
N GLU A 52 0.73 -0.32 -15.59
CA GLU A 52 1.58 -1.08 -16.52
C GLU A 52 2.29 -2.31 -15.94
N SER A 53 2.19 -2.64 -14.65
CA SER A 53 2.95 -3.80 -14.15
C SER A 53 2.38 -4.58 -12.96
N LEU A 54 1.07 -4.57 -12.71
CA LEU A 54 0.47 -5.46 -11.70
C LEU A 54 0.20 -6.89 -12.23
N SER A 55 0.59 -7.20 -13.47
CA SER A 55 0.38 -8.52 -14.06
C SER A 55 1.38 -9.54 -13.50
N ASP A 56 0.85 -10.56 -12.83
CA ASP A 56 1.48 -11.81 -12.41
C ASP A 56 2.49 -11.78 -11.24
N GLU A 57 2.74 -10.64 -10.61
CA GLU A 57 3.65 -10.58 -9.45
C GLU A 57 2.94 -10.85 -8.11
N ASP A 58 3.26 -11.99 -7.48
CA ASP A 58 2.88 -12.31 -6.10
C ASP A 58 3.76 -11.56 -5.08
N ASN A 59 3.68 -10.23 -4.99
CA ASN A 59 4.47 -9.43 -4.02
C ASN A 59 3.86 -8.05 -3.68
N CYS A 60 2.55 -7.85 -3.83
CA CYS A 60 1.91 -6.59 -3.43
C CYS A 60 1.83 -6.47 -1.90
N THR A 61 1.77 -5.23 -1.40
CA THR A 61 1.27 -4.97 -0.03
C THR A 61 -0.16 -4.45 -0.12
N VAL A 62 -1.13 -5.27 0.27
CA VAL A 62 -2.55 -4.91 0.22
C VAL A 62 -3.02 -4.48 1.61
N ILE A 63 -3.27 -3.18 1.76
CA ILE A 63 -3.78 -2.60 3.01
C ILE A 63 -5.30 -2.61 2.95
N LYS A 64 -5.87 -3.70 3.47
CA LYS A 64 -7.32 -3.84 3.65
C LYS A 64 -7.85 -2.75 4.58
N PRO A 65 -9.12 -2.35 4.47
CA PRO A 65 -9.63 -1.19 5.19
C PRO A 65 -9.67 -1.33 6.71
N ASP A 66 -9.76 -2.56 7.22
CA ASP A 66 -9.74 -2.89 8.64
C ASP A 66 -8.33 -3.27 9.14
N ALA A 67 -7.36 -3.44 8.23
CA ALA A 67 -6.00 -3.88 8.55
C ALA A 67 -5.35 -2.94 9.56
N LYS A 68 -4.89 -3.46 10.70
CA LYS A 68 -4.15 -2.68 11.71
C LYS A 68 -2.65 -2.65 11.45
N SER A 69 -2.18 -3.56 10.62
CA SER A 69 -0.78 -3.70 10.27
C SER A 69 -0.64 -4.38 8.92
N VAL A 70 0.49 -4.18 8.26
CA VAL A 70 0.90 -4.91 7.06
C VAL A 70 2.33 -5.39 7.21
N GLU A 71 2.65 -6.51 6.57
CA GLU A 71 4.00 -7.05 6.53
C GLU A 71 4.64 -6.76 5.18
N VAL A 72 5.90 -6.35 5.23
CA VAL A 72 6.69 -6.03 4.05
C VAL A 72 8.10 -6.58 4.19
N THR A 73 8.78 -6.68 3.06
CA THR A 73 10.20 -7.00 2.97
C THR A 73 10.91 -6.02 2.06
N PHE A 74 12.16 -5.72 2.39
CA PHE A 74 13.05 -4.90 1.58
C PHE A 74 14.51 -5.29 1.87
N ARG A 75 15.45 -4.79 1.07
CA ARG A 75 16.88 -5.10 1.23
C ARG A 75 17.66 -3.86 1.66
N LEU A 76 18.37 -3.97 2.77
CA LEU A 76 19.39 -3.03 3.21
C LEU A 76 20.79 -3.60 2.93
N PRO A 77 21.87 -2.79 3.06
CA PRO A 77 23.24 -3.28 2.89
C PRO A 77 23.58 -4.48 3.78
N ASP A 78 23.03 -4.52 5.00
CA ASP A 78 23.28 -5.60 5.97
C ASP A 78 22.44 -6.86 5.72
N GLY A 79 21.51 -6.82 4.76
CA GLY A 79 20.70 -7.97 4.37
C GLY A 79 19.21 -7.64 4.13
N PRO A 80 18.41 -8.68 3.81
CA PRO A 80 16.97 -8.54 3.72
C PRO A 80 16.37 -8.27 5.11
N VAL A 81 15.42 -7.35 5.18
CA VAL A 81 14.70 -6.96 6.38
C VAL A 81 13.22 -7.22 6.14
N ARG A 82 12.58 -7.89 7.10
CA ARG A 82 11.12 -8.03 7.16
C ARG A 82 10.61 -7.12 8.27
N GLU A 83 9.67 -6.25 7.95
CA GLU A 83 9.04 -5.35 8.91
C GLU A 83 7.54 -5.56 8.96
N LYS A 84 6.97 -5.34 10.14
CA LYS A 84 5.53 -5.18 10.34
C LYS A 84 5.24 -3.72 10.59
N TRP A 85 4.56 -3.08 9.66
CA TRP A 85 4.18 -1.68 9.75
C TRP A 85 2.80 -1.54 10.37
N SER A 86 2.59 -0.56 11.23
CA SER A 86 1.25 -0.22 11.73
C SER A 86 0.52 0.65 10.73
N VAL A 87 -0.78 0.42 10.61
CA VAL A 87 -1.68 1.22 9.77
C VAL A 87 -2.44 2.18 10.66
N GLU A 88 -2.17 3.47 10.48
CA GLU A 88 -2.80 4.56 11.21
C GLU A 88 -3.85 5.21 10.33
N ARG A 89 -5.09 5.27 10.82
CA ARG A 89 -6.21 5.90 10.11
C ARG A 89 -6.75 7.06 10.92
N ASN A 90 -6.85 8.23 10.29
CA ASN A 90 -7.42 9.43 10.87
C ASN A 90 -8.30 10.12 9.83
N GLY A 91 -9.62 9.95 9.97
CA GLY A 91 -10.59 10.32 8.93
C GLY A 91 -10.27 9.61 7.61
N ASP A 92 -10.16 10.39 6.54
CA ASP A 92 -9.86 9.89 5.19
C ASP A 92 -8.37 9.63 4.94
N ARG A 93 -7.51 9.89 5.94
CA ARG A 93 -6.05 9.70 5.81
C ARG A 93 -5.63 8.34 6.34
N THR A 94 -4.92 7.61 5.51
CA THR A 94 -4.17 6.41 5.91
C THR A 94 -2.68 6.70 5.89
N SER A 95 -1.99 6.38 6.96
CA SER A 95 -0.54 6.49 7.10
C SER A 95 0.03 5.17 7.60
N LEU A 96 1.28 4.88 7.23
CA LEU A 96 1.97 3.67 7.68
C LEU A 96 3.14 4.09 8.55
N ARG A 97 3.34 3.41 9.67
CA ARG A 97 4.44 3.66 10.59
C ARG A 97 5.29 2.40 10.75
N ARG A 98 6.60 2.60 10.65
CA ARG A 98 7.61 1.55 10.78
C ARG A 98 7.85 1.21 12.27
N PRO A 99 8.49 0.08 12.59
CA PRO A 99 8.80 -0.30 13.97
C PRO A 99 9.70 0.71 14.71
N ASP A 100 10.50 1.48 13.97
CA ASP A 100 11.34 2.57 14.51
C ASP A 100 10.54 3.83 14.87
N GLY A 101 9.23 3.83 14.65
CA GLY A 101 8.33 4.95 14.92
C GLY A 101 8.27 5.99 13.80
N LEU A 102 9.07 5.85 12.73
CA LEU A 102 9.05 6.77 11.59
C LEU A 102 7.90 6.46 10.64
N LEU A 103 7.39 7.50 9.99
CA LEU A 103 6.39 7.35 8.93
C LEU A 103 7.04 6.78 7.66
N VAL A 104 6.31 5.91 6.98
CA VAL A 104 6.64 5.48 5.63
C VAL A 104 6.32 6.64 4.70
N VAL A 105 7.33 7.12 3.98
CA VAL A 105 7.18 8.18 2.99
C VAL A 105 7.74 7.75 1.64
N PRO A 106 7.14 8.17 0.52
CA PRO A 106 7.66 7.90 -0.82
C PRO A 106 9.09 8.44 -0.95
N ALA A 107 9.96 7.71 -1.66
CA ALA A 107 11.21 8.27 -2.14
C ALA A 107 10.91 9.10 -3.40
N ILE A 108 11.16 10.40 -3.32
CA ILE A 108 11.03 11.36 -4.43
C ILE A 108 12.32 11.35 -5.25
#